data_AF-A0A946FD95-F1
#
_entry.id   AF-A0A946FD95-F1
#
_cell.length_a   1.000
_cell.length_b   1.000
_cell.length_c   1.000
_cell.angle_alpha   90.00
_cell.angle_beta   90.00
_cell.angle_gamma   90.00
#
_symmetry.space_group_name_H-M   'P 1'
#
loop_
_entity.id
_entity.type
_entity.pdbx_description
1 polymer ?
#
loop_
_entity_poly.entity_id
_entity_poly.type
_entity_poly.pdbx_seq_one_letter_code
_entity_poly.pdbx_strand_id
1 'polypeptide(L)'
;MRKLKVLLIYFFMLTFFTAALADRNLPLGADPASVLNAFFGDLKSSLDDPENKELGLNGTYANAQGYWIRSSRESVERTGQLADLSSVMFFNMKLPKNWDIGDVRIAGDFARANVTFTPTASSGVAHDRDYDPIETRFDLVSRNGDWLIVDFKGPEVEVPAPPPDALIVEATDTPETLVTRFMDLLVAEFGPSAGTPGSANLAVVFVQVEDMWLDTRETRRSLGQNLSMMTILQPKSWLLNESVITGDSAEVVVTYESDSPMATSWPGSSGSQNTPTLRFNAQLDGDQWKLVTVVR
;
A
#
# COMPACT_ATOMS: atom_id res chain seq x y z
N MET A 1 8.32 -29.64 51.96
CA MET A 1 7.08 -29.13 51.31
C MET A 1 7.14 -27.62 51.12
N ARG A 2 7.71 -27.08 50.02
CA ARG A 2 7.48 -25.68 49.57
C ARG A 2 8.17 -25.28 48.25
N LYS A 3 8.32 -26.15 47.24
CA LYS A 3 8.87 -25.73 45.92
C LYS A 3 8.28 -26.48 44.71
N LEU A 4 7.02 -26.91 44.78
CA LEU A 4 6.39 -27.65 43.67
C LEU A 4 5.00 -27.11 43.24
N LYS A 5 4.61 -25.90 43.68
CA LYS A 5 3.28 -25.33 43.37
C LYS A 5 3.29 -24.05 42.52
N VAL A 6 4.45 -23.50 42.18
CA VAL A 6 4.54 -22.24 41.42
C VAL A 6 4.86 -22.46 39.94
N LEU A 7 5.36 -23.63 39.56
CA LEU A 7 5.63 -23.96 38.14
C LEU A 7 4.38 -24.39 37.36
N LEU A 8 3.26 -24.65 38.04
CA LEU A 8 2.02 -25.15 37.41
C LEU A 8 1.02 -24.04 37.05
N ILE A 9 1.28 -22.78 37.45
CA ILE A 9 0.37 -21.65 37.18
C ILE A 9 0.89 -20.77 36.04
N TYR A 10 2.18 -20.84 35.68
CA TYR A 10 2.75 -20.08 34.56
C TYR A 10 2.83 -20.84 33.23
N PHE A 11 2.51 -22.13 33.22
CA PHE A 11 2.48 -22.94 31.99
C PHE A 11 1.07 -23.04 31.36
N PHE A 12 0.10 -22.28 31.87
CA PHE A 12 -1.30 -22.29 31.40
C PHE A 12 -1.73 -20.99 30.70
N MET A 13 -0.77 -20.15 30.29
CA MET A 13 -0.99 -18.92 29.51
C MET A 13 -0.19 -18.95 28.19
N LEU A 14 0.02 -20.13 27.62
CA LEU A 14 -0.04 -20.27 26.17
C LEU A 14 -1.47 -20.69 25.88
N THR A 15 -2.37 -19.72 25.85
CA THR A 15 -3.52 -19.84 24.97
C THR A 15 -2.92 -20.05 23.59
N PHE A 16 -2.85 -21.32 23.20
CA PHE A 16 -3.11 -21.66 21.81
C PHE A 16 -4.42 -20.96 21.52
N PHE A 17 -4.35 -19.77 20.91
CA PHE A 17 -5.36 -19.40 19.94
C PHE A 17 -5.24 -20.50 18.89
N THR A 18 -5.90 -21.62 19.14
CA THR A 18 -6.44 -22.41 18.04
C THR A 18 -7.21 -21.37 17.26
N ALA A 19 -6.69 -20.97 16.11
CA ALA A 19 -7.55 -20.48 15.05
C ALA A 19 -8.76 -21.42 15.11
N ALA A 20 -9.93 -20.89 15.48
CA ALA A 20 -11.14 -21.62 15.23
C ALA A 20 -11.07 -21.87 13.73
N LEU A 21 -10.79 -23.11 13.33
CA LEU A 21 -11.07 -23.54 11.98
C LEU A 21 -12.55 -23.23 11.87
N ALA A 22 -12.89 -22.10 11.23
CA ALA A 22 -14.28 -21.76 10.99
C ALA A 22 -14.84 -22.97 10.27
N ASP A 23 -15.72 -23.70 10.97
CA ASP A 23 -16.22 -24.97 10.49
C ASP A 23 -16.98 -24.64 9.21
N ARG A 24 -16.49 -25.15 8.08
CA ARG A 24 -16.98 -24.78 6.74
C ARG A 24 -18.46 -25.12 6.70
N ASN A 25 -19.32 -24.11 6.81
CA ASN A 25 -20.76 -24.32 6.93
C ASN A 25 -21.38 -24.51 5.54
N LEU A 26 -21.00 -25.61 4.88
CA LEU A 26 -21.42 -25.95 3.53
C LEU A 26 -22.13 -27.30 3.52
N PRO A 27 -23.24 -27.44 2.77
CA PRO A 27 -23.87 -28.73 2.58
C PRO A 27 -22.91 -29.69 1.85
N LEU A 28 -23.02 -30.98 2.18
CA LEU A 28 -22.28 -32.04 1.48
C LEU A 28 -22.57 -31.98 -0.03
N GLY A 29 -21.51 -31.97 -0.84
CA GLY A 29 -21.62 -31.87 -2.30
C GLY A 29 -21.95 -30.46 -2.82
N ALA A 30 -21.70 -29.41 -2.03
CA ALA A 30 -21.81 -28.02 -2.49
C ALA A 30 -21.02 -27.82 -3.79
N ASP A 31 -21.66 -27.21 -4.80
CA ASP A 31 -21.03 -26.91 -6.08
C ASP A 31 -19.94 -25.83 -5.95
N PRO A 32 -19.05 -25.66 -6.95
CA PRO A 32 -17.97 -24.68 -6.89
C PRO A 32 -18.43 -23.25 -6.60
N ALA A 33 -19.58 -22.82 -7.13
CA ALA A 33 -20.12 -21.48 -6.91
C ALA A 33 -20.55 -21.29 -5.45
N SER A 34 -21.18 -22.30 -4.87
CA SER A 34 -21.59 -22.33 -3.46
C SER A 34 -20.38 -22.30 -2.54
N VAL A 35 -19.30 -23.01 -2.89
CA VAL A 35 -18.03 -22.97 -2.14
C VAL A 35 -17.42 -21.57 -2.15
N LEU A 36 -17.32 -20.94 -3.32
CA LEU A 36 -16.82 -19.57 -3.44
C LEU A 36 -17.69 -18.55 -2.70
N ASN A 37 -19.01 -18.69 -2.80
CA ASN A 37 -19.94 -17.78 -2.13
C ASN A 37 -19.82 -17.84 -0.61
N ALA A 38 -19.67 -19.04 -0.03
CA ALA A 38 -19.44 -19.20 1.40
C ALA A 38 -18.07 -18.65 1.81
N PHE A 39 -17.03 -18.92 1.04
CA PHE A 39 -15.69 -18.36 1.25
C PHE A 39 -15.70 -16.82 1.31
N PHE A 40 -16.35 -16.16 0.34
CA PHE A 40 -16.47 -14.71 0.31
C PHE A 40 -17.33 -14.16 1.45
N GLY A 41 -18.39 -14.88 1.82
CA GLY A 41 -19.22 -14.57 2.98
C GLY A 41 -18.43 -14.58 4.28
N ASP A 42 -17.63 -15.61 4.52
CA ASP A 42 -16.81 -15.76 5.71
C ASP A 42 -15.70 -14.71 5.78
N LEU A 43 -15.07 -14.38 4.64
CA LEU A 43 -14.10 -13.29 4.56
C LEU A 43 -14.74 -11.95 4.91
N LYS A 44 -15.91 -11.65 4.34
CA LYS A 44 -16.63 -10.41 4.61
C LYS A 44 -17.07 -10.31 6.07
N SER A 45 -17.63 -11.39 6.62
CA SER A 45 -18.00 -11.46 8.04
C SER A 45 -16.80 -11.24 8.94
N SER A 46 -15.63 -11.80 8.59
CA SER A 46 -14.40 -11.62 9.35
C SER A 46 -13.88 -10.18 9.32
N LEU A 47 -14.06 -9.46 8.20
CA LEU A 47 -13.65 -8.06 8.06
C LEU A 47 -14.62 -7.08 8.76
N ASP A 48 -15.90 -7.41 8.77
CA ASP A 48 -16.95 -6.59 9.41
C ASP A 48 -16.98 -6.78 10.93
N ASP A 49 -16.44 -7.90 11.45
CA ASP A 49 -16.36 -8.21 12.88
C ASP A 49 -15.35 -7.30 13.62
N PRO A 50 -15.81 -6.48 14.59
CA PRO A 50 -14.94 -5.62 15.39
C PRO A 50 -13.85 -6.36 16.16
N GLU A 51 -14.09 -7.61 16.60
CA GLU A 51 -13.11 -8.39 17.38
C GLU A 51 -11.96 -8.88 16.49
N ASN A 52 -12.22 -9.13 15.20
CA ASN A 52 -11.20 -9.52 14.23
C ASN A 52 -10.34 -8.35 13.75
N LYS A 53 -10.77 -7.09 13.95
CA LYS A 53 -9.94 -5.91 13.63
C LYS A 53 -8.65 -5.85 14.46
N GLU A 54 -8.66 -6.38 15.68
CA GLU A 54 -7.47 -6.46 16.55
C GLU A 54 -6.51 -7.59 16.12
N LEU A 55 -7.04 -8.66 15.50
CA LEU A 55 -6.26 -9.78 14.96
C LEU A 55 -5.69 -9.51 13.56
N GLY A 56 -6.24 -8.53 12.85
CA GLY A 56 -5.79 -8.10 11.52
C GLY A 56 -5.86 -9.23 10.47
N LEU A 57 -5.01 -9.14 9.44
CA LEU A 57 -4.93 -10.10 8.33
C LEU A 57 -4.79 -11.57 8.78
N ASN A 58 -4.19 -11.81 9.95
CA ASN A 58 -4.00 -13.17 10.48
C ASN A 58 -5.32 -13.83 10.90
N GLY A 59 -6.24 -13.06 11.49
CA GLY A 59 -7.58 -13.56 11.86
C GLY A 59 -8.41 -13.88 10.62
N THR A 60 -8.41 -12.97 9.64
CA THR A 60 -9.10 -13.17 8.37
C THR A 60 -8.56 -14.38 7.60
N TYR A 61 -7.24 -14.56 7.55
CA TYR A 61 -6.61 -15.70 6.89
C TYR A 61 -6.92 -17.04 7.60
N ALA A 62 -6.95 -17.05 8.94
CA ALA A 62 -7.29 -18.22 9.72
C ALA A 62 -8.72 -18.74 9.44
N ASN A 63 -9.69 -17.83 9.33
CA ASN A 63 -11.10 -18.17 9.05
C ASN A 63 -11.30 -18.67 7.61
N ALA A 64 -10.48 -18.20 6.68
CA ALA A 64 -10.53 -18.61 5.28
C ALA A 64 -9.82 -19.94 4.97
N GLN A 65 -8.96 -20.42 5.86
CA GLN A 65 -8.04 -21.52 5.56
C GLN A 65 -8.75 -22.84 5.20
N GLY A 66 -9.96 -23.09 5.73
CA GLY A 66 -10.73 -24.31 5.46
C GLY A 66 -11.22 -24.46 4.01
N TYR A 67 -11.16 -23.39 3.21
CA TYR A 67 -11.57 -23.40 1.80
C TYR A 67 -10.42 -23.75 0.84
N TRP A 68 -9.17 -23.75 1.32
CA TRP A 68 -7.98 -23.84 0.48
C TRP A 68 -7.27 -25.18 0.57
N ILE A 69 -6.80 -25.66 -0.57
CA ILE A 69 -5.60 -26.51 -0.59
C ILE A 69 -4.41 -25.55 -0.49
N ARG A 70 -3.65 -25.65 0.61
CA ARG A 70 -2.47 -24.81 0.82
C ARG A 70 -1.53 -24.86 -0.39
N SER A 71 -1.09 -23.68 -0.82
CA SER A 71 -0.09 -23.52 -1.87
C SER A 71 1.14 -24.39 -1.55
N SER A 72 1.49 -25.31 -2.46
CA SER A 72 2.71 -26.11 -2.30
C SER A 72 3.95 -25.25 -2.51
N ARG A 73 5.08 -25.61 -1.90
CA ARG A 73 6.36 -24.92 -2.11
C ARG A 73 6.72 -24.78 -3.60
N GLU A 74 6.48 -25.83 -4.37
CA GLU A 74 6.72 -25.85 -5.82
C GLU A 74 5.79 -24.89 -6.60
N SER A 75 4.54 -24.72 -6.14
CA SER A 75 3.62 -23.73 -6.71
C SER A 75 4.11 -22.31 -6.45
N VAL A 76 4.53 -22.02 -5.22
CA VAL A 76 5.06 -20.71 -4.81
C VAL A 76 6.38 -20.39 -5.54
N GLU A 77 7.26 -21.37 -5.72
CA GLU A 77 8.52 -21.20 -6.47
C GLU A 77 8.26 -20.91 -7.97
N ARG A 78 7.13 -21.39 -8.53
CA ARG A 78 6.78 -21.18 -9.94
C ARG A 78 6.02 -19.89 -10.20
N THR A 79 5.10 -19.50 -9.32
CA THR A 79 4.23 -18.32 -9.50
C THR A 79 4.70 -17.10 -8.74
N GLY A 80 5.60 -17.28 -7.76
CA GLY A 80 6.02 -16.22 -6.83
C GLY A 80 4.91 -15.75 -5.88
N GLN A 81 3.76 -16.42 -5.86
CA GLN A 81 2.55 -15.97 -5.16
C GLN A 81 1.98 -17.06 -4.26
N LEU A 82 1.48 -16.64 -3.10
CA LEU A 82 0.66 -17.44 -2.20
C LEU A 82 -0.80 -17.11 -2.53
N ALA A 83 -1.44 -17.90 -3.40
CA ALA A 83 -2.79 -17.62 -3.92
C ALA A 83 -3.83 -17.41 -2.80
N ASP A 84 -3.71 -18.21 -1.74
CA ASP A 84 -4.48 -18.11 -0.51
C ASP A 84 -4.29 -16.75 0.17
N LEU A 85 -3.05 -16.33 0.41
CA LEU A 85 -2.76 -15.02 1.01
C LEU A 85 -3.16 -13.85 0.11
N SER A 86 -2.90 -13.95 -1.20
CA SER A 86 -3.22 -12.93 -2.19
C SER A 86 -4.73 -12.66 -2.27
N SER A 87 -5.56 -13.70 -2.18
CA SER A 87 -7.02 -13.56 -2.16
C SER A 87 -7.52 -12.83 -0.90
N VAL A 88 -6.94 -13.13 0.27
CA VAL A 88 -7.29 -12.49 1.54
C VAL A 88 -6.85 -11.02 1.55
N MET A 89 -5.63 -10.74 1.05
CA MET A 89 -5.14 -9.37 0.90
C MET A 89 -6.01 -8.56 -0.05
N PHE A 90 -6.44 -9.14 -1.18
CA PHE A 90 -7.38 -8.51 -2.09
C PHE A 90 -8.68 -8.11 -1.38
N PHE A 91 -9.30 -9.03 -0.63
CA PHE A 91 -10.52 -8.76 0.13
C PHE A 91 -10.34 -7.66 1.18
N ASN A 92 -9.23 -7.69 1.91
CA ASN A 92 -8.93 -6.69 2.93
C ASN A 92 -8.68 -5.28 2.34
N MET A 93 -8.04 -5.19 1.18
CA MET A 93 -7.74 -3.92 0.53
C MET A 93 -8.92 -3.33 -0.24
N LYS A 94 -9.71 -4.16 -0.92
CA LYS A 94 -10.79 -3.72 -1.81
C LYS A 94 -12.16 -3.67 -1.13
N LEU A 95 -12.31 -4.28 0.05
CA LEU A 95 -13.52 -4.28 0.86
C LEU A 95 -14.78 -4.50 -0.01
N PRO A 96 -14.85 -5.63 -0.75
CA PRO A 96 -15.97 -5.87 -1.66
C PRO A 96 -17.28 -5.95 -0.88
N LYS A 97 -18.29 -5.21 -1.34
CA LYS A 97 -19.64 -5.25 -0.74
C LYS A 97 -20.47 -6.39 -1.29
N ASN A 98 -20.38 -6.58 -2.59
CA ASN A 98 -21.09 -7.61 -3.35
C ASN A 98 -20.11 -8.29 -4.31
N TRP A 99 -20.47 -9.50 -4.74
CA TRP A 99 -19.76 -10.26 -5.76
C TRP A 99 -20.76 -10.98 -6.66
N ASP A 100 -20.38 -11.13 -7.92
CA ASP A 100 -21.08 -11.94 -8.90
C ASP A 100 -20.17 -13.06 -9.39
N ILE A 101 -20.65 -14.29 -9.35
CA ILE A 101 -19.88 -15.49 -9.72
C ILE A 101 -20.34 -15.89 -11.13
N GLY A 102 -19.55 -15.50 -12.13
CA GLY A 102 -19.83 -15.73 -13.55
C GLY A 102 -19.03 -16.90 -14.13
N ASP A 103 -19.53 -17.46 -15.24
CA ASP A 103 -18.84 -18.43 -16.10
C ASP A 103 -18.13 -19.58 -15.36
N VAL A 104 -18.84 -20.27 -14.47
CA VAL A 104 -18.30 -21.46 -13.79
C VAL A 104 -18.17 -22.61 -14.81
N ARG A 105 -16.93 -22.92 -15.19
CA ARG A 105 -16.60 -24.02 -16.11
C ARG A 105 -16.07 -25.20 -15.33
N ILE A 106 -16.75 -26.34 -15.43
CA ILE A 106 -16.39 -27.58 -14.74
C ILE A 106 -15.89 -28.61 -15.76
N ALA A 107 -14.74 -29.21 -15.49
CA ALA A 107 -14.11 -30.26 -16.28
C ALA A 107 -13.59 -31.37 -15.36
N GLY A 108 -14.41 -32.41 -15.15
CA GLY A 108 -14.10 -33.49 -14.22
C GLY A 108 -13.94 -32.97 -12.79
N ASP A 109 -12.77 -33.21 -12.20
CA ASP A 109 -12.43 -32.78 -10.84
C ASP A 109 -11.85 -31.36 -10.78
N PHE A 110 -11.94 -30.58 -11.86
CA PHE A 110 -11.46 -29.20 -11.91
C PHE A 110 -12.60 -28.24 -12.24
N ALA A 111 -12.62 -27.08 -11.60
CA ALA A 111 -13.54 -26.00 -11.92
C ALA A 111 -12.81 -24.66 -11.97
N ARG A 112 -13.29 -23.76 -12.82
CA ARG A 112 -12.81 -22.38 -12.92
C ARG A 112 -13.99 -21.44 -12.92
N ALA A 113 -13.93 -20.40 -12.10
CA ALA A 113 -14.94 -19.37 -12.02
C ALA A 113 -14.31 -18.00 -12.23
N ASN A 114 -14.97 -17.15 -13.00
CA ASN A 114 -14.67 -15.72 -13.03
C ASN A 114 -15.56 -15.04 -12.00
N VAL A 115 -14.98 -14.17 -11.18
CA VAL A 115 -15.72 -13.50 -10.12
C VAL A 115 -15.52 -12.00 -10.26
N THR A 116 -16.63 -11.28 -10.32
CA THR A 116 -16.67 -9.83 -10.43
C THR A 116 -17.05 -9.25 -9.07
N PHE A 117 -16.15 -8.46 -8.49
CA PHE A 117 -16.36 -7.83 -7.19
C PHE A 117 -16.78 -6.37 -7.35
N THR A 118 -17.75 -5.91 -6.55
CA THR A 118 -18.08 -4.49 -6.42
C THR A 118 -17.44 -3.92 -5.14
N PRO A 119 -16.36 -3.13 -5.25
CA PRO A 119 -15.66 -2.56 -4.10
C PRO A 119 -16.49 -1.52 -3.35
N THR A 120 -16.02 -1.15 -2.15
CA THR A 120 -16.46 0.04 -1.43
C THR A 120 -15.30 1.01 -1.23
N ALA A 121 -15.58 2.31 -1.32
CA ALA A 121 -14.59 3.35 -1.08
C ALA A 121 -14.03 3.20 0.35
N SER A 122 -12.76 2.80 0.45
CA SER A 122 -12.08 2.51 1.70
C SER A 122 -11.65 3.76 2.48
N SER A 123 -11.71 4.96 1.88
CA SER A 123 -11.11 6.20 2.40
C SER A 123 -12.11 7.30 2.78
N GLY A 124 -13.43 7.08 2.65
CA GLY A 124 -14.44 8.12 2.91
C GLY A 124 -14.51 9.24 1.86
N VAL A 125 -13.57 9.28 0.89
CA VAL A 125 -13.65 10.07 -0.34
C VAL A 125 -13.83 9.10 -1.50
N ALA A 126 -15.04 9.08 -2.03
CA ALA A 126 -15.49 8.21 -3.10
C ALA A 126 -15.06 8.77 -4.46
N HIS A 127 -14.14 8.12 -5.17
CA HIS A 127 -13.91 8.39 -6.61
C HIS A 127 -14.65 7.36 -7.44
N ASP A 128 -15.11 7.73 -8.64
CA ASP A 128 -15.92 6.83 -9.50
C ASP A 128 -15.22 5.49 -9.77
N ARG A 129 -13.88 5.50 -9.94
CA ARG A 129 -13.08 4.28 -10.14
C ARG A 129 -12.97 3.37 -8.91
N ASP A 130 -13.20 3.89 -7.70
CA ASP A 130 -13.21 3.09 -6.46
C ASP A 130 -14.46 2.20 -6.35
N TYR A 131 -15.39 2.32 -7.30
CA TYR A 131 -16.58 1.48 -7.45
C TYR A 131 -16.56 0.61 -8.70
N ASP A 132 -15.52 0.71 -9.53
CA ASP A 132 -15.42 -0.07 -10.76
C ASP A 132 -15.44 -1.58 -10.41
N PRO A 133 -16.25 -2.38 -11.11
CA PRO A 133 -16.25 -3.83 -10.92
C PRO A 133 -14.87 -4.41 -11.19
N ILE A 134 -14.37 -5.25 -10.28
CA ILE A 134 -13.06 -5.88 -10.38
C ILE A 134 -13.23 -7.34 -10.76
N GLU A 135 -12.74 -7.71 -11.94
CA GLU A 135 -12.72 -9.09 -12.39
C GLU A 135 -11.54 -9.86 -11.81
N THR A 136 -11.82 -11.08 -11.36
CA THR A 136 -10.85 -12.02 -10.81
C THR A 136 -11.17 -13.43 -11.27
N ARG A 137 -10.27 -14.38 -11.02
CA ARG A 137 -10.47 -15.78 -11.37
C ARG A 137 -10.06 -16.69 -10.22
N PHE A 138 -10.91 -17.68 -9.94
CA PHE A 138 -10.65 -18.73 -8.98
C PHE A 138 -10.64 -20.09 -9.69
N ASP A 139 -9.63 -20.90 -9.37
CA ASP A 139 -9.57 -22.30 -9.78
C ASP A 139 -9.80 -23.18 -8.56
N LEU A 140 -10.60 -24.23 -8.74
CA LEU A 140 -11.00 -25.18 -7.71
C LEU A 140 -10.75 -26.61 -8.18
N VAL A 141 -10.52 -27.51 -7.23
CA VAL A 141 -10.47 -28.95 -7.48
C VAL A 141 -11.37 -29.72 -6.53
N SER A 142 -11.95 -30.80 -7.03
CA SER A 142 -12.71 -31.75 -6.22
C SER A 142 -11.76 -32.77 -5.59
N ARG A 143 -11.87 -32.97 -4.28
CA ARG A 143 -11.21 -34.07 -3.56
C ARG A 143 -12.25 -34.78 -2.71
N ASN A 144 -12.42 -36.08 -2.95
CA ASN A 144 -13.38 -36.92 -2.23
C ASN A 144 -14.82 -36.38 -2.26
N GLY A 145 -15.20 -35.64 -3.31
CA GLY A 145 -16.53 -35.03 -3.45
C GLY A 145 -16.66 -33.61 -2.91
N ASP A 146 -15.59 -33.06 -2.31
CA ASP A 146 -15.56 -31.68 -1.82
C ASP A 146 -14.71 -30.79 -2.72
N TRP A 147 -15.27 -29.66 -3.15
CA TRP A 147 -14.54 -28.63 -3.88
C TRP A 147 -13.69 -27.77 -2.94
N LEU A 148 -12.45 -27.53 -3.34
CA LEU A 148 -11.46 -26.73 -2.61
C LEU A 148 -10.78 -25.76 -3.57
N ILE A 149 -10.50 -24.55 -3.10
CA ILE A 149 -9.80 -23.52 -3.89
C ILE A 149 -8.32 -23.87 -3.96
N VAL A 150 -7.74 -23.77 -5.16
CA VAL A 150 -6.32 -24.08 -5.42
C VAL A 150 -5.54 -22.92 -5.98
N ASP A 151 -6.21 -21.98 -6.63
CA ASP A 151 -5.55 -20.82 -7.23
C ASP A 151 -6.49 -19.61 -7.23
N PHE A 152 -5.88 -18.44 -7.18
CA PHE A 152 -6.53 -17.15 -7.31
C PHE A 152 -5.67 -16.27 -8.19
N LYS A 153 -6.27 -15.81 -9.28
CA LYS A 153 -5.73 -14.73 -10.09
C LYS A 153 -6.55 -13.49 -9.79
N GLY A 154 -5.94 -12.54 -9.08
CA GLY A 154 -6.53 -11.22 -8.86
C GLY A 154 -6.71 -10.44 -10.16
N PRO A 155 -7.19 -9.18 -10.09
CA PRO A 155 -7.22 -8.33 -11.27
C PRO A 155 -5.84 -8.30 -11.90
N GLU A 156 -5.80 -8.12 -13.22
CA GLU A 156 -4.56 -7.82 -13.91
C GLU A 156 -4.05 -6.50 -13.32
N VAL A 157 -3.19 -6.62 -12.30
CA VAL A 157 -2.39 -5.51 -11.82
C VAL A 157 -1.56 -5.18 -13.04
N GLU A 158 -1.81 -4.03 -13.67
CA GLU A 158 -0.85 -3.44 -14.60
C GLU A 158 0.49 -3.64 -13.93
N VAL A 159 1.36 -4.45 -14.57
CA VAL A 159 2.70 -4.73 -14.04
C VAL A 159 3.20 -3.39 -13.56
N PRO A 160 3.48 -3.20 -12.24
CA PRO A 160 3.87 -1.90 -11.75
C PRO A 160 4.95 -1.45 -12.69
N ALA A 161 4.74 -0.30 -13.35
CA ALA A 161 5.72 0.22 -14.27
C ALA A 161 7.07 0.08 -13.58
N PRO A 162 8.12 -0.44 -14.26
CA PRO A 162 9.41 -0.64 -13.63
C PRO A 162 9.70 0.61 -12.81
N PRO A 163 10.12 0.44 -11.53
CA PRO A 163 10.29 1.56 -10.63
C PRO A 163 11.06 2.64 -11.38
N PRO A 164 10.54 3.87 -11.45
CA PRO A 164 11.17 4.90 -12.24
C PRO A 164 12.63 5.02 -11.81
N ASP A 165 13.54 5.11 -12.78
CA ASP A 165 14.96 5.18 -12.49
C ASP A 165 15.22 6.34 -11.50
N ALA A 166 16.04 6.08 -10.48
CA ALA A 166 16.48 7.13 -9.58
C ALA A 166 17.15 8.25 -10.38
N LEU A 167 16.87 9.50 -10.01
CA LEU A 167 17.55 10.64 -10.59
C LEU A 167 19.04 10.52 -10.27
N ILE A 168 19.85 10.43 -11.32
CA ILE A 168 21.29 10.36 -11.19
C ILE A 168 21.78 11.68 -10.60
N VAL A 169 22.49 11.59 -9.47
CA VAL A 169 23.22 12.71 -8.87
C VAL A 169 24.64 12.71 -9.41
N GLU A 170 25.01 13.77 -10.10
CA GLU A 170 26.35 13.96 -10.65
C GLU A 170 27.23 14.72 -9.65
N ALA A 171 28.54 14.52 -9.69
CA ALA A 171 29.48 15.25 -8.84
C ALA A 171 29.50 16.77 -9.12
N THR A 172 29.00 17.18 -10.29
CA THR A 172 28.86 18.59 -10.68
C THR A 172 27.55 19.21 -10.23
N ASP A 173 26.62 18.44 -9.66
CA ASP A 173 25.35 18.97 -9.19
C ASP A 173 25.55 19.88 -7.98
N THR A 174 24.96 21.08 -8.06
CA THR A 174 24.94 22.03 -6.95
C THR A 174 23.70 21.85 -6.09
N PRO A 175 23.67 22.36 -4.85
CA PRO A 175 22.46 22.34 -4.01
C PRO A 175 21.22 22.90 -4.72
N GLU A 176 21.36 23.97 -5.50
CA GLU A 176 20.30 24.56 -6.29
C GLU A 176 19.81 23.61 -7.38
N THR A 177 20.72 22.87 -8.02
CA THR A 177 20.37 21.89 -9.06
C THR A 177 19.55 20.74 -8.48
N LEU A 178 19.93 20.25 -7.30
CA LEU A 178 19.17 19.20 -6.60
C LEU A 178 17.77 19.69 -6.22
N VAL A 179 17.68 20.88 -5.62
CA VAL A 179 16.39 21.48 -5.24
C VAL A 179 15.52 21.75 -6.47
N THR A 180 16.11 22.19 -7.59
CA THR A 180 15.41 22.38 -8.86
C THR A 180 14.77 21.09 -9.35
N ARG A 181 15.57 20.02 -9.47
CA ARG A 181 15.07 18.71 -9.92
C ARG A 181 14.00 18.17 -8.97
N PHE A 182 14.18 18.34 -7.66
CA PHE A 182 13.19 17.94 -6.66
C PHE A 182 11.87 18.70 -6.82
N MET A 183 11.92 20.03 -6.91
CA MET A 183 10.71 20.86 -7.04
C MET A 183 9.99 20.65 -8.37
N ASP A 184 10.72 20.48 -9.48
CA ASP A 184 10.15 20.12 -10.77
C ASP A 184 9.40 18.79 -10.70
N LEU A 185 9.99 17.80 -10.00
CA LEU A 185 9.35 16.51 -9.78
C LEU A 185 8.09 16.63 -8.89
N LEU A 186 8.12 17.46 -7.85
CA LEU A 186 6.92 17.70 -7.01
C LEU A 186 5.79 18.33 -7.82
N VAL A 187 6.09 19.28 -8.72
CA VAL A 187 5.07 19.89 -9.59
C VAL A 187 4.55 18.87 -10.61
N ALA A 188 5.43 18.05 -11.19
CA ALA A 188 5.03 17.03 -12.17
C ALA A 188 4.14 15.94 -11.55
N GLU A 189 4.46 15.48 -10.35
CA GLU A 189 3.81 14.31 -9.72
C GLU A 189 2.69 14.67 -8.74
N PHE A 190 2.72 15.86 -8.14
CA PHE A 190 1.67 16.30 -7.19
C PHE A 190 0.90 17.53 -7.66
N GLY A 191 1.32 18.18 -8.74
CA GLY A 191 0.63 19.35 -9.25
C GLY A 191 -0.75 19.04 -9.81
N PRO A 192 -1.58 20.07 -10.08
CA PRO A 192 -2.95 19.90 -10.56
C PRO A 192 -3.07 19.12 -11.89
N SER A 193 -1.97 19.07 -12.64
CA SER A 193 -1.86 18.41 -13.94
C SER A 193 -1.54 16.90 -13.85
N ALA A 194 -1.11 16.42 -12.68
CA ALA A 194 -0.60 15.06 -12.46
C ALA A 194 -1.68 13.96 -12.43
N GLY A 195 -2.96 14.31 -12.63
CA GLY A 195 -4.08 13.41 -12.40
C GLY A 195 -4.42 13.31 -10.90
N THR A 196 -4.97 12.19 -10.43
CA THR A 196 -5.31 12.01 -9.01
C THR A 196 -4.05 11.87 -8.16
N PRO A 197 -3.70 12.86 -7.31
CA PRO A 197 -2.53 12.76 -6.45
C PRO A 197 -2.83 11.73 -5.34
N GLY A 198 -2.11 10.60 -5.36
CA GLY A 198 -2.33 9.48 -4.45
C GLY A 198 -1.03 8.84 -3.97
N SER A 199 -1.16 7.74 -3.23
CA SER A 199 -0.01 6.97 -2.70
C SER A 199 0.92 6.41 -3.79
N ALA A 200 0.43 6.24 -5.02
CA ALA A 200 1.24 5.83 -6.17
C ALA A 200 2.30 6.89 -6.52
N ASN A 201 1.91 8.16 -6.63
CA ASN A 201 2.81 9.27 -6.97
C ASN A 201 3.81 9.52 -5.82
N LEU A 202 3.38 9.30 -4.57
CA LEU A 202 4.28 9.34 -3.41
C LEU A 202 5.41 8.32 -3.52
N ALA A 203 5.10 7.08 -3.90
CA ALA A 203 6.09 6.03 -4.10
C ALA A 203 7.03 6.34 -5.28
N VAL A 204 6.49 6.88 -6.37
CA VAL A 204 7.27 7.34 -7.54
C VAL A 204 8.30 8.38 -7.13
N VAL A 205 7.89 9.44 -6.44
CA VAL A 205 8.82 10.49 -6.00
C VAL A 205 9.85 9.95 -5.01
N PHE A 206 9.44 9.08 -4.08
CA PHE A 206 10.36 8.48 -3.10
C PHE A 206 11.50 7.71 -3.75
N VAL A 207 11.20 6.93 -4.79
CA VAL A 207 12.20 6.16 -5.54
C VAL A 207 13.07 7.08 -6.39
N GLN A 208 12.47 8.02 -7.12
CA GLN A 208 13.22 8.92 -8.00
C GLN A 208 14.23 9.79 -7.26
N VAL A 209 13.96 10.15 -6.00
CA VAL A 209 14.83 11.06 -5.24
C VAL A 209 15.73 10.31 -4.26
N GLU A 210 15.70 8.98 -4.18
CA GLU A 210 16.44 8.22 -3.15
C GLU A 210 17.92 8.63 -3.08
N ASP A 211 18.60 8.68 -4.22
CA ASP A 211 20.01 9.05 -4.31
C ASP A 211 20.27 10.55 -4.12
N MET A 212 19.24 11.40 -4.18
CA MET A 212 19.35 12.85 -3.98
C MET A 212 19.47 13.23 -2.51
N TRP A 213 19.03 12.36 -1.61
CA TRP A 213 18.97 12.63 -0.18
C TRP A 213 20.03 11.85 0.59
N LEU A 214 20.51 12.44 1.68
CA LEU A 214 21.43 11.77 2.58
C LEU A 214 20.73 10.57 3.23
N ASP A 215 21.36 9.39 3.20
CA ASP A 215 20.75 8.18 3.73
C ASP A 215 20.78 8.14 5.27
N THR A 216 19.89 8.90 5.90
CA THR A 216 19.65 8.86 7.33
C THR A 216 18.18 8.69 7.65
N ARG A 217 17.89 8.11 8.82
CA ARG A 217 16.52 7.95 9.33
C ARG A 217 15.79 9.30 9.46
N GLU A 218 16.51 10.35 9.87
CA GLU A 218 15.94 11.68 10.06
C GLU A 218 15.59 12.33 8.73
N THR A 219 16.46 12.18 7.73
CA THR A 219 16.26 12.63 6.36
C THR A 219 15.06 11.95 5.71
N ARG A 220 14.98 10.61 5.77
CA ARG A 220 13.82 9.84 5.25
C ARG A 220 12.50 10.27 5.91
N ARG A 221 12.52 10.56 7.21
CA ARG A 221 11.35 11.09 7.94
C ARG A 221 10.97 12.48 7.46
N SER A 222 11.95 13.38 7.29
CA SER A 222 11.71 14.75 6.79
C SER A 222 11.12 14.72 5.38
N LEU A 223 11.72 13.93 4.48
CA LEU A 223 11.23 13.71 3.12
C LEU A 223 9.78 13.18 3.13
N GLY A 224 9.51 12.09 3.83
CA GLY A 224 8.16 11.50 3.86
C GLY A 224 7.08 12.43 4.41
N GLN A 225 7.41 13.23 5.43
CA GLN A 225 6.51 14.27 5.95
C GLN A 225 6.24 15.38 4.91
N ASN A 226 7.28 15.79 4.16
CA ASN A 226 7.13 16.81 3.14
C ASN A 226 6.35 16.32 1.92
N LEU A 227 6.65 15.11 1.43
CA LEU A 227 5.93 14.53 0.29
C LEU A 227 4.43 14.35 0.59
N SER A 228 4.10 13.81 1.77
CA SER A 228 2.69 13.67 2.19
C SER A 228 1.96 15.01 2.24
N MET A 229 2.66 16.07 2.61
CA MET A 229 2.13 17.44 2.60
C MET A 229 1.97 17.96 1.17
N MET A 230 2.92 17.72 0.28
CA MET A 230 2.83 18.17 -1.12
C MET A 230 1.66 17.52 -1.87
N THR A 231 1.25 16.30 -1.52
CA THR A 231 0.02 15.69 -2.04
C THR A 231 -1.23 16.51 -1.70
N ILE A 232 -1.25 17.15 -0.52
CA ILE A 232 -2.37 18.02 -0.07
C ILE A 232 -2.26 19.41 -0.68
N LEU A 233 -1.04 19.93 -0.77
CA LEU A 233 -0.78 21.29 -1.20
C LEU A 233 -0.72 21.44 -2.72
N GLN A 234 -0.50 20.38 -3.49
CA GLN A 234 -0.58 20.39 -4.96
C GLN A 234 0.17 21.58 -5.60
N PRO A 235 1.51 21.63 -5.49
CA PRO A 235 2.30 22.74 -6.01
C PRO A 235 2.15 22.84 -7.53
N LYS A 236 1.97 24.06 -8.04
CA LYS A 236 1.75 24.33 -9.48
C LYS A 236 2.96 24.96 -10.15
N SER A 237 3.67 25.80 -9.42
CA SER A 237 4.86 26.51 -9.86
C SER A 237 5.73 26.76 -8.65
N TRP A 238 7.01 27.01 -8.87
CA TRP A 238 7.96 27.32 -7.81
C TRP A 238 9.00 28.33 -8.28
N LEU A 239 9.63 29.00 -7.31
CA LEU A 239 10.66 30.01 -7.54
C LEU A 239 11.80 29.79 -6.54
N LEU A 240 13.03 29.75 -7.05
CA LEU A 240 14.23 29.81 -6.24
C LEU A 240 14.39 31.25 -5.70
N ASN A 241 14.38 31.41 -4.37
CA ASN A 241 14.53 32.72 -3.74
C ASN A 241 15.98 33.01 -3.35
N GLU A 242 16.58 32.07 -2.62
CA GLU A 242 17.90 32.26 -2.02
C GLU A 242 18.66 30.93 -1.99
N SER A 243 19.98 31.01 -2.14
CA SER A 243 20.89 29.90 -1.90
C SER A 243 22.12 30.43 -1.19
N VAL A 244 22.44 29.84 -0.04
CA VAL A 244 23.58 30.20 0.79
C VAL A 244 24.43 28.96 1.00
N ILE A 245 25.58 28.90 0.33
CA ILE A 245 26.57 27.83 0.48
C ILE A 245 27.61 28.26 1.52
N THR A 246 27.79 27.45 2.55
CA THR A 246 28.76 27.66 3.65
C THR A 246 29.60 26.40 3.82
N GLY A 247 30.75 26.36 3.14
CA GLY A 247 31.66 25.21 3.16
C GLY A 247 30.96 23.95 2.64
N ASP A 248 30.88 22.92 3.49
CA ASP A 248 30.28 21.62 3.16
C ASP A 248 28.76 21.57 3.43
N SER A 249 28.12 22.72 3.64
CA SER A 249 26.69 22.83 3.90
C SER A 249 26.07 23.92 3.03
N ALA A 250 24.79 23.78 2.69
CA ALA A 250 24.05 24.81 1.98
C ALA A 250 22.60 24.90 2.48
N GLU A 251 22.07 26.12 2.48
CA GLU A 251 20.65 26.40 2.70
C GLU A 251 20.06 26.97 1.41
N VAL A 252 18.99 26.37 0.90
CA VAL A 252 18.30 26.79 -0.31
C VAL A 252 16.84 27.07 0.00
N VAL A 253 16.36 28.25 -0.32
CA VAL A 253 14.99 28.70 -0.03
C VAL A 253 14.22 28.84 -1.34
N VAL A 254 13.05 28.22 -1.40
CA VAL A 254 12.12 28.32 -2.54
C VAL A 254 10.74 28.74 -2.07
N THR A 255 10.00 29.40 -2.92
CA THR A 255 8.56 29.62 -2.76
C THR A 255 7.82 28.81 -3.81
N TYR A 256 6.57 28.45 -3.53
CA TYR A 256 5.73 27.78 -4.51
C TYR A 256 4.30 28.30 -4.48
N GLU A 257 3.63 28.21 -5.63
CA GLU A 257 2.22 28.52 -5.77
C GLU A 257 1.38 27.25 -5.68
N SER A 258 0.18 27.39 -5.14
CA SER A 258 -0.77 26.29 -4.96
C SER A 258 -2.19 26.82 -5.12
N ASP A 259 -3.00 26.06 -5.86
CA ASP A 259 -4.45 26.28 -5.97
C ASP A 259 -5.22 25.55 -4.84
N SER A 260 -4.52 24.84 -3.95
CA SER A 260 -5.13 24.08 -2.85
C SER A 260 -5.73 25.04 -1.81
N PRO A 261 -7.00 24.85 -1.41
CA PRO A 261 -7.61 25.66 -0.36
C PRO A 261 -6.88 25.52 0.99
N MET A 262 -6.13 24.44 1.19
CA MET A 262 -5.30 24.22 2.38
C MET A 262 -3.99 25.04 2.37
N ALA A 263 -3.54 25.54 1.22
CA ALA A 263 -2.34 26.38 1.16
C ALA A 263 -2.56 27.77 1.77
N THR A 264 -3.78 28.30 1.72
CA THR A 264 -4.14 29.61 2.28
C THR A 264 -4.28 29.62 3.81
N SER A 265 -4.45 28.46 4.43
CA SER A 265 -4.60 28.28 5.88
C SER A 265 -3.33 27.75 6.56
N TRP A 266 -2.25 27.56 5.79
CA TRP A 266 -1.03 26.92 6.29
C TRP A 266 -0.06 27.94 6.94
N PRO A 267 0.36 27.73 8.19
CA PRO A 267 1.26 28.65 8.88
C PRO A 267 2.69 28.53 8.32
N GLY A 268 3.09 29.56 7.57
CA GLY A 268 4.44 29.75 7.00
C GLY A 268 4.61 31.08 6.24
N SER A 269 3.57 31.90 6.14
CA SER A 269 3.58 33.18 5.41
C SER A 269 4.24 34.30 6.23
N SER A 270 5.57 34.32 6.32
CA SER A 270 6.28 35.53 6.77
C SER A 270 6.66 36.37 5.54
N GLY A 271 5.68 37.04 4.93
CA GLY A 271 5.88 37.92 3.78
C GLY A 271 4.57 38.47 3.25
N SER A 272 4.58 39.68 2.69
CA SER A 272 3.41 40.49 2.29
C SER A 272 2.55 39.93 1.14
N GLN A 273 2.78 38.67 0.75
CA GLN A 273 1.99 37.89 -0.19
C GLN A 273 1.99 36.47 0.38
N ASN A 274 0.82 35.86 0.58
CA ASN A 274 0.62 34.54 1.21
C ASN A 274 1.20 33.38 0.37
N THR A 275 2.48 33.44 0.00
CA THR A 275 3.15 32.44 -0.84
C THR A 275 3.93 31.48 0.07
N PRO A 276 3.56 30.19 0.13
CA PRO A 276 4.27 29.19 0.91
C PRO A 276 5.77 29.12 0.56
N THR A 277 6.61 28.95 1.59
CA THR A 277 8.08 28.84 1.46
C THR A 277 8.55 27.48 1.97
N LEU A 278 9.57 26.92 1.32
CA LEU A 278 10.31 25.74 1.76
C LEU A 278 11.79 26.09 1.85
N ARG A 279 12.44 25.58 2.89
CA ARG A 279 13.87 25.76 3.17
C ARG A 279 14.54 24.39 3.17
N PHE A 280 15.43 24.16 2.22
CA PHE A 280 16.19 22.94 2.04
C PHE A 280 17.56 23.11 2.68
N ASN A 281 17.98 22.13 3.47
CA ASN A 281 19.37 22.00 3.88
C ASN A 281 20.02 20.91 3.04
N ALA A 282 21.19 21.21 2.47
CA ALA A 282 22.04 20.26 1.76
C ALA A 282 23.41 20.15 2.43
N GLN A 283 24.05 19.01 2.26
CA GLN A 283 25.38 18.73 2.78
C GLN A 283 26.22 18.04 1.70
N LEU A 284 27.52 18.33 1.69
CA LEU A 284 28.49 17.61 0.87
C LEU A 284 28.79 16.26 1.55
N ASP A 285 28.53 15.16 0.84
CA ASP A 285 28.82 13.78 1.24
C ASP A 285 29.80 13.17 0.24
N GLY A 286 31.08 13.08 0.64
CA GLY A 286 32.17 12.79 -0.27
C GLY A 286 32.34 13.90 -1.32
N ASP A 287 32.19 13.54 -2.60
CA ASP A 287 32.30 14.47 -3.73
C ASP A 287 30.91 14.88 -4.29
N GLN A 288 29.82 14.60 -3.58
CA GLN A 288 28.46 14.86 -4.04
C GLN A 288 27.65 15.65 -3.03
N TRP A 289 26.85 16.60 -3.48
CA TRP A 289 25.85 17.23 -2.64
C TRP A 289 24.65 16.29 -2.44
N LYS A 290 24.09 16.31 -1.23
CA LYS A 290 22.86 15.57 -0.87
C LYS A 290 21.93 16.47 -0.08
N LEU A 291 20.62 16.32 -0.28
CA LEU A 291 19.59 16.97 0.53
C LEU A 291 19.45 16.26 1.89
N VAL A 292 19.32 17.02 2.97
CA VAL A 292 19.32 16.48 4.34
C VAL A 292 17.96 16.66 5.00
N THR A 293 17.39 17.86 4.95
CA THR A 293 16.09 18.17 5.53
C THR A 293 15.38 19.25 4.75
N VAL A 294 14.05 19.22 4.79
CA VAL A 294 13.22 20.36 4.37
C VAL A 294 12.46 20.89 5.57
N VAL A 295 12.69 22.16 5.83
CA VAL A 295 12.13 22.98 6.91
C VAL A 295 11.21 24.03 6.29
N ARG A 296 10.31 24.57 7.11
CA ARG A 296 9.34 25.59 6.71
C ARG A 296 9.89 26.97 7.05
#